data_AF-A0A9D1G794-F1
#
_entry.id   AF-A0A9D1G794-F1
#
_cell.length_a   1.000
_cell.length_b   1.000
_cell.length_c   1.000
_cell.angle_alpha   90.00
_cell.angle_beta   90.00
_cell.angle_gamma   90.00
#
_symmetry.space_group_name_H-M   'P 1'
#
loop_
_entity.id
_entity.type
_entity.pdbx_description
1 polymer ?
#
loop_
_entity_poly.entity_id
_entity_poly.type
_entity_poly.pdbx_seq_one_letter_code
_entity_poly.pdbx_strand_id
1 'polypeptide(L)' 'MNNNLFKKVESKTNVKKADIISLAKSIQNKNMSDEKNLRELIHNIAQMAGKDVDKEKEDKIINAVKNNQINDSIKKMNNE' A
#
# COMPACT_ATOMS: atom_id res chain seq x y z
N MET A 1 11.01 -11.22 -10.96
CA MET A 1 10.18 -10.48 -9.97
C MET A 1 10.13 -8.99 -10.33
N ASN A 2 8.99 -8.50 -10.86
CA ASN A 2 8.47 -7.11 -10.94
C ASN A 2 9.39 -5.87 -11.05
N ASN A 3 10.61 -5.93 -11.62
CA ASN A 3 11.45 -4.75 -11.83
C ASN A 3 10.79 -3.63 -12.65
N ASN A 4 9.83 -3.96 -13.53
CA ASN A 4 9.16 -2.97 -14.38
C ASN A 4 8.22 -2.04 -13.59
N LEU A 5 7.61 -2.52 -12.50
CA LEU A 5 6.74 -1.70 -11.67
C LEU A 5 7.55 -0.65 -10.90
N PHE A 6 8.65 -1.08 -10.27
CA PHE A 6 9.56 -0.19 -9.54
C PHE A 6 10.20 0.85 -10.45
N LYS A 7 10.69 0.45 -11.64
CA LYS A 7 11.25 1.39 -12.63
C LYS A 7 10.23 2.45 -13.04
N LYS A 8 8.97 2.06 -13.26
CA LYS A 8 7.91 2.99 -13.66
C LYS A 8 7.51 3.96 -12.55
N VAL A 9 7.58 3.52 -11.29
CA VAL A 9 7.40 4.40 -10.12
C VAL A 9 8.57 5.36 -10.03
N GLU A 10 9.81 4.85 -10.03
CA GLU A 10 11.03 5.66 -9.97
C GLU A 10 11.08 6.72 -11.08
N SER A 11 10.77 6.37 -12.34
CA SER A 11 10.72 7.35 -13.43
C SER A 11 9.59 8.39 -13.31
N LYS A 12 8.53 8.11 -12.56
CA LYS A 12 7.36 9.00 -12.42
C LYS A 12 7.36 9.83 -11.14
N THR A 13 7.99 9.34 -10.10
CA THR A 13 7.93 9.90 -8.74
C THR A 13 9.32 10.14 -8.15
N ASN A 14 10.39 9.78 -8.86
CA ASN A 14 11.78 9.88 -8.41
C ASN A 14 12.08 9.11 -7.11
N VAL A 15 11.18 8.19 -6.72
CA VAL A 15 11.31 7.38 -5.51
C VAL A 15 12.15 6.16 -5.80
N LYS A 16 13.18 5.92 -4.98
CA LYS A 16 14.07 4.77 -5.17
C LYS A 16 13.42 3.51 -4.60
N LYS A 17 13.74 2.38 -5.23
CA LYS A 17 13.35 1.05 -4.74
C LYS A 17 13.74 0.82 -3.28
N ALA A 18 14.91 1.30 -2.86
CA ALA A 18 15.40 1.14 -1.49
C ALA A 18 14.47 1.80 -0.46
N ASP A 19 13.95 2.99 -0.75
CA ASP A 19 13.07 3.72 0.15
C ASP A 19 11.73 2.99 0.31
N ILE A 20 11.15 2.52 -0.81
CA ILE A 20 9.90 1.74 -0.82
C ILE A 20 10.07 0.44 -0.01
N ILE A 21 11.17 -0.28 -0.20
CA ILE A 21 11.45 -1.53 0.52
C ILE A 21 11.66 -1.28 2.02
N SER A 22 12.39 -0.24 2.39
CA SER A 22 12.60 0.11 3.80
C SER A 22 11.28 0.47 4.48
N LEU A 23 10.41 1.22 3.80
CA LEU A 23 9.07 1.54 4.30
C LEU A 23 8.21 0.29 4.47
N ALA A 24 8.21 -0.60 3.46
CA ALA A 24 7.49 -1.86 3.54
C ALA A 24 7.99 -2.74 4.70
N LYS A 25 9.31 -2.82 4.92
CA LYS A 25 9.90 -3.59 6.03
C LYS A 25 9.55 -3.02 7.41
N SER A 26 9.58 -1.69 7.56
CA SER A 26 9.19 -1.03 8.82
C SER A 26 7.74 -1.33 9.21
N ILE A 27 6.91 -1.69 8.24
CA ILE A 27 5.48 -1.95 8.44
C ILE A 27 5.18 -3.44 8.38
N GLN A 28 6.02 -4.27 7.78
CA GLN A 28 5.89 -5.72 7.85
C GLN A 28 5.97 -6.24 9.30
N ASN A 29 6.66 -5.51 10.17
CA ASN A 29 6.67 -5.76 11.62
C ASN A 29 5.52 -5.08 12.38
N LYS A 30 4.79 -4.15 11.74
CA LYS A 30 3.54 -3.58 12.26
C LYS A 30 2.37 -4.41 11.72
N ASN A 31 1.25 -4.45 12.44
CA ASN A 31 0.06 -5.10 11.88
C ASN A 31 -0.41 -4.34 10.63
N MET A 32 -0.26 -4.97 9.46
CA MET A 32 -0.80 -4.48 8.17
C MET A 32 -2.34 -4.48 8.15
N SER A 33 -2.97 -5.13 9.14
CA SER A 33 -4.42 -5.09 9.36
C SER A 33 -4.89 -3.75 9.94
N ASP A 34 -3.99 -2.96 10.54
CA ASP A 34 -4.33 -1.66 11.13
C ASP A 34 -4.39 -0.57 10.07
N GLU A 35 -5.60 -0.04 9.87
CA GLU A 35 -5.87 1.08 8.96
C GLU A 35 -4.96 2.27 9.20
N LYS A 36 -4.71 2.59 10.48
CA LYS A 36 -3.92 3.74 10.88
C LYS A 36 -2.47 3.63 10.39
N ASN A 37 -1.87 2.45 10.53
CA ASN A 37 -0.52 2.17 10.05
C ASN A 37 -0.46 2.22 8.52
N LEU A 38 -1.49 1.71 7.85
CA LEU A 38 -1.58 1.74 6.40
C LEU A 38 -1.79 3.17 5.86
N ARG A 39 -2.59 4.00 6.54
CA ARG A 39 -2.80 5.41 6.17
C ARG A 39 -1.50 6.21 6.32
N GLU A 40 -0.79 6.06 7.44
CA GLU A 40 0.53 6.70 7.64
C GLU A 40 1.53 6.29 6.55
N LEU A 41 1.52 5.02 6.12
CA LEU A 41 2.36 4.55 5.02
C LEU A 41 2.06 5.26 3.71
N ILE A 42 0.79 5.25 3.32
CA ILE A 42 0.33 5.84 2.06
C ILE A 42 0.72 7.32 2.03
N HIS A 43 0.49 8.02 3.14
CA HIS A 43 0.86 9.43 3.28
C HIS A 43 2.37 9.67 3.11
N ASN A 44 3.19 8.87 3.80
CA ASN A 44 4.65 8.99 3.70
C ASN A 44 5.18 8.69 2.28
N ILE A 45 4.62 7.68 1.59
CA ILE A 45 4.95 7.38 0.20
C ILE A 45 4.50 8.51 -0.72
N ALA A 46 3.29 9.03 -0.51
CA ALA A 46 2.71 10.11 -1.28
C ALA A 46 3.58 11.37 -1.21
N GLN A 47 3.99 11.78 -0.01
CA GLN A 47 4.91 12.90 0.19
C GLN A 47 6.27 12.65 -0.45
N MET A 48 6.84 11.46 -0.27
CA MET A 48 8.11 11.08 -0.88
C MET A 48 8.03 11.06 -2.42
N ALA A 49 6.88 10.69 -2.97
CA ALA A 49 6.59 10.66 -4.40
C ALA A 49 6.20 12.02 -4.99
N GLY A 50 6.07 13.06 -4.17
CA GLY A 50 5.54 14.36 -4.59
C GLY A 50 4.11 14.26 -5.14
N LYS A 51 3.29 13.37 -4.59
CA LYS A 51 1.89 13.16 -4.96
C LYS A 51 0.99 13.53 -3.80
N ASP A 52 0.02 14.40 -4.04
CA ASP A 52 -1.04 14.67 -3.07
C ASP A 52 -2.09 13.55 -3.11
N VAL A 53 -2.31 12.94 -1.96
CA VAL A 53 -3.33 11.91 -1.76
C VAL A 53 -4.34 12.46 -0.76
N ASP A 54 -5.52 12.80 -1.27
CA ASP A 54 -6.65 13.23 -0.45
C ASP A 54 -7.22 12.06 0.35
N LYS A 55 -7.95 12.36 1.43
CA LYS A 55 -8.61 11.33 2.27
C LYS A 55 -9.36 10.26 1.47
N GLU A 56 -10.14 10.67 0.47
CA GLU A 56 -10.91 9.73 -0.36
C GLU A 56 -10.00 8.78 -1.16
N LYS A 57 -8.84 9.26 -1.63
CA LYS A 57 -7.85 8.44 -2.33
C LYS A 57 -7.15 7.50 -1.34
N GLU A 58 -6.78 7.99 -0.15
CA GLU A 58 -6.22 7.15 0.91
C GLU A 58 -7.18 6.01 1.25
N ASP A 59 -8.46 6.32 1.49
CA ASP A 59 -9.49 5.35 1.84
C ASP A 59 -9.70 4.30 0.74
N LYS A 60 -9.68 4.71 -0.53
CA LYS A 60 -9.75 3.77 -1.67
C LYS A 60 -8.54 2.83 -1.70
N ILE A 61 -7.34 3.33 -1.45
CA ILE A 61 -6.11 2.52 -1.42
C ILE A 61 -6.15 1.55 -0.23
N ILE A 62 -6.55 2.05 0.95
CA ILE A 62 -6.72 1.26 2.17
C ILE A 62 -7.72 0.13 1.93
N ASN A 63 -8.90 0.46 1.39
CA ASN A 63 -9.92 -0.54 1.05
C ASN A 63 -9.43 -1.51 -0.02
N ALA A 64 -8.69 -1.06 -1.03
CA ALA A 64 -8.14 -1.99 -2.03
C ALA A 64 -7.15 -2.97 -1.41
N VAL A 65 -6.27 -2.51 -0.53
CA VAL A 65 -5.29 -3.36 0.18
C VAL A 65 -6.00 -4.33 1.13
N LYS A 66 -6.96 -3.85 1.94
CA LYS A 66 -7.77 -4.68 2.83
C LYS A 66 -8.66 -5.66 2.05
N ASN A 67 -9.38 -5.21 1.03
CA ASN A 67 -10.26 -6.05 0.21
C ASN A 67 -9.51 -7.10 -0.58
N ASN A 68 -8.28 -6.81 -1.02
CA ASN A 68 -7.43 -7.81 -1.66
C ASN A 68 -7.01 -8.93 -0.68
N GLN A 69 -7.13 -8.73 0.63
CA GLN A 69 -7.02 -9.78 1.66
C GLN A 69 -8.37 -10.47 1.97
N ILE A 70 -9.50 -9.90 1.55
CA ILE A 70 -10.86 -10.39 1.90
C ILE A 70 -11.41 -11.41 0.88
N ASN A 71 -10.75 -11.62 -0.26
CA ASN A 71 -11.12 -12.74 -1.15
C ASN A 71 -10.95 -14.12 -0.45
N ASP A 72 -10.04 -14.24 0.52
CA ASP A 72 -9.90 -15.46 1.31
C ASP A 72 -10.98 -15.65 2.39
N SER A 73 -11.62 -14.56 2.85
CA SER A 73 -12.67 -14.62 3.89
C SER A 73 -14.08 -14.79 3.32
N ILE A 74 -14.38 -14.21 2.15
CA ILE A 74 -15.71 -14.33 1.53
C ILE A 74 -15.95 -15.74 0.96
N LYS A 75 -14.88 -16.48 0.59
CA LYS A 75 -15.02 -17.87 0.12
C LYS A 75 -15.55 -18.83 1.21
N LYS A 76 -15.48 -18.46 2.49
CA LYS A 76 -15.99 -19.28 3.60
C LYS A 76 -17.46 -19.03 3.98
N MET A 77 -18.14 -18.04 3.39
CA MET A 77 -19.54 -17.73 3.73
C MET A 77 -20.56 -18.13 2.64
N ASN A 78 -20.12 -18.73 1.53
CA ASN A 78 -21.02 -19.17 0.43
C ASN A 78 -21.15 -20.71 0.34
N ASN A 79 -20.73 -21.44 1.38
CA ASN A 79 -20.73 -22.91 1.43
C ASN A 79 -21.41 -23.43 2.70
N GLU A 80 -22.52 -22.80 3.10
CA GLU A 80 -23.53 -23.40 3.97
C GLU A 80 -24.85 -23.53 3.22
#